data_AF-A0A2A8ZRS4-F1
#
_entry.id   AF-A0A2A8ZRS4-F1
#
_cell.length_a   1.000
_cell.length_b   1.000
_cell.length_c   1.000
_cell.angle_alpha   90.00
_cell.angle_beta   90.00
_cell.angle_gamma   90.00
#
_symmetry.space_group_name_H-M   'P 1'
#
loop_
_entity.id
_entity.type
_entity.pdbx_description
1 polymer ?
#
loop_
_entity_poly.entity_id
_entity_poly.type
_entity_poly.pdbx_seq_one_letter_code
_entity_poly.pdbx_strand_id
1 'polypeptide(L)'
;MKTEITNNRIDILDYLRGFALIGILLVNVPFFLLKVDSPSPNSIDASYHRFLYLFVEGRFMPIFTFLFGIGFYIFITRAKAKNDNAYLLFIRRLVVLFAMSWILERFDHGEALIAYAIFGIFLIPFYRVNKHINLILALLGLMCTSYLGDKALSIIPLFLLGLTAGQYRIFENISKNKWKYKVFTIIVFVLSIIGLWIQYTHAPSTIVDMPTKGAIDSKTFIKIGIIIGPIVSASYVGILILLLQYSWVQKLLCPLKNYGRMALTNYLSQAALVMIFDYYFQLTGNITYSQTLVLCIGIYVIQLLFSMLWLQFFRMGPFEWLWRICTYWKVVPNKK
;
A
#
# COMPACT_ATOMS: atom_id res chain seq x y z
N MET A 1 -12.16 -27.00 18.32
CA MET A 1 -13.10 -25.91 17.92
C MET A 1 -12.92 -25.65 16.43
N LYS A 2 -13.83 -26.15 15.58
CA LYS A 2 -13.79 -25.94 14.13
C LYS A 2 -13.98 -24.45 13.84
N THR A 3 -13.00 -23.85 13.17
CA THR A 3 -12.98 -22.42 12.86
C THR A 3 -13.74 -22.19 11.56
N GLU A 4 -15.06 -21.99 11.65
CA GLU A 4 -15.85 -21.53 10.51
C GLU A 4 -15.50 -20.07 10.21
N ILE A 5 -14.64 -19.87 9.22
CA ILE A 5 -14.49 -18.57 8.55
C ILE A 5 -15.69 -18.48 7.61
N THR A 6 -16.65 -17.60 7.93
CA THR A 6 -17.75 -17.32 7.00
C THR A 6 -17.15 -16.90 5.67
N ASN A 7 -17.64 -17.49 4.58
CA ASN A 7 -17.10 -17.34 3.22
C ASN A 7 -17.32 -15.92 2.64
N ASN A 8 -17.72 -14.96 3.47
CA ASN A 8 -17.96 -13.58 3.09
C ASN A 8 -16.63 -12.87 2.87
N ARG A 9 -16.46 -12.35 1.67
CA ARG A 9 -15.33 -11.52 1.29
C ARG A 9 -15.26 -10.32 2.24
N ILE A 10 -14.10 -10.07 2.82
CA ILE A 10 -13.88 -8.92 3.69
C ILE A 10 -13.73 -7.68 2.81
N ASP A 11 -14.86 -7.08 2.45
CA ASP A 11 -14.95 -5.95 1.53
C ASP A 11 -14.03 -4.79 1.92
N ILE A 12 -13.83 -4.57 3.23
CA ILE A 12 -13.00 -3.47 3.73
C ILE A 12 -11.54 -3.57 3.30
N LEU A 13 -11.01 -4.79 3.12
CA LEU A 13 -9.64 -4.96 2.63
C LEU A 13 -9.49 -4.46 1.19
N ASP A 14 -10.53 -4.59 0.36
CA ASP A 14 -10.48 -4.07 -1.01
C ASP A 14 -10.54 -2.53 -1.01
N TYR A 15 -11.37 -1.90 -0.17
CA TYR A 15 -11.33 -0.43 0.00
C TYR A 15 -9.94 0.06 0.44
N LEU A 16 -9.33 -0.59 1.43
CA LEU A 16 -8.03 -0.20 1.96
C LEU A 16 -6.92 -0.36 0.92
N ARG A 17 -6.96 -1.41 0.09
CA ARG A 17 -6.02 -1.57 -1.04
C ARG A 17 -6.19 -0.48 -2.08
N GLY A 18 -7.44 -0.16 -2.45
CA GLY A 18 -7.71 0.90 -3.41
C GLY A 18 -7.22 2.25 -2.92
N PHE A 19 -7.47 2.57 -1.64
CA PHE A 19 -6.98 3.78 -1.00
C PHE A 19 -5.44 3.83 -0.97
N ALA A 20 -4.79 2.72 -0.60
CA ALA A 20 -3.33 2.61 -0.62
C ALA A 20 -2.74 2.93 -2.00
N LEU A 21 -3.33 2.38 -3.07
CA LEU A 21 -2.86 2.56 -4.43
C LEU A 21 -3.00 3.99 -4.97
N ILE A 22 -3.97 4.75 -4.48
CA ILE A 22 -4.10 6.17 -4.83
C ILE A 22 -2.87 6.93 -4.30
N GLY A 23 -2.56 6.83 -3.01
CA GLY A 23 -1.40 7.57 -2.50
C GLY A 23 -0.05 7.04 -3.01
N ILE A 24 0.06 5.75 -3.34
CA ILE A 24 1.27 5.20 -3.96
C ILE A 24 1.55 5.86 -5.31
N LEU A 25 0.53 6.08 -6.16
CA LEU A 25 0.75 6.71 -7.47
C LEU A 25 1.21 8.17 -7.35
N LEU A 26 0.64 8.94 -6.42
CA LEU A 26 1.02 10.35 -6.19
C LEU A 26 2.50 10.53 -5.84
N VAL A 27 3.14 9.51 -5.26
CA VAL A 27 4.57 9.50 -4.94
C VAL A 27 5.35 8.92 -6.11
N ASN A 28 4.86 7.81 -6.68
CA ASN A 28 5.57 7.11 -7.75
C ASN A 28 5.76 7.97 -8.99
N VAL A 29 4.73 8.69 -9.45
CA VAL A 29 4.82 9.51 -10.66
C VAL A 29 5.96 10.53 -10.58
N PRO A 30 5.98 11.49 -9.64
CA PRO A 30 7.03 12.49 -9.60
C PRO A 30 8.40 11.94 -9.16
N PHE A 31 8.47 11.03 -8.18
CA PHE A 31 9.76 10.66 -7.58
C PHE A 31 10.46 9.50 -8.29
N PHE A 32 9.71 8.57 -8.88
CA PHE A 32 10.28 7.31 -9.39
C PHE A 32 10.07 7.13 -10.89
N LEU A 33 8.88 7.45 -11.41
CA LEU A 33 8.54 7.21 -12.82
C LEU A 33 9.06 8.33 -13.73
N LEU A 34 8.75 9.59 -13.42
CA LEU A 34 9.14 10.76 -14.23
C LEU A 34 10.35 11.52 -13.68
N LYS A 35 10.78 11.20 -12.44
CA LYS A 35 11.96 11.76 -11.76
C LYS A 35 12.02 13.30 -11.89
N VAL A 36 10.93 13.96 -11.51
CA VAL A 36 10.74 15.41 -11.66
C VAL A 36 11.76 16.17 -10.82
N ASP A 37 12.40 17.16 -11.43
CA ASP A 37 13.39 18.01 -10.79
C ASP A 37 12.83 18.80 -9.60
N SER A 38 13.69 19.07 -8.62
CA SER A 38 13.33 19.85 -7.44
C SER A 38 12.75 21.22 -7.84
N PRO A 39 11.57 21.59 -7.31
CA PRO A 39 10.88 22.80 -7.72
C PRO A 39 11.57 24.06 -7.21
N SER A 40 11.33 25.19 -7.89
CA SER A 40 11.82 26.49 -7.43
C SER A 40 11.25 26.83 -6.04
N PRO A 41 12.05 27.44 -5.14
CA PRO A 41 11.56 27.84 -3.81
C PRO A 41 10.35 28.77 -3.90
N ASN A 42 9.44 28.66 -2.92
CA ASN A 42 8.21 29.48 -2.81
C ASN A 42 7.23 29.37 -4.00
N SER A 43 7.37 28.37 -4.86
CA SER A 43 6.38 28.05 -5.91
C SER A 43 5.23 27.19 -5.39
N ILE A 44 4.16 27.08 -6.18
CA ILE A 44 3.07 26.12 -5.95
C ILE A 44 3.62 24.69 -5.99
N ASP A 45 4.56 24.40 -6.90
CA ASP A 45 5.23 23.12 -7.01
C ASP A 45 6.02 22.75 -5.76
N ALA A 46 6.71 23.72 -5.16
CA ALA A 46 7.38 23.58 -3.86
C ALA A 46 6.39 23.21 -2.74
N SER A 47 5.23 23.87 -2.72
CA SER A 47 4.18 23.57 -1.73
C SER A 47 3.60 22.16 -1.91
N TYR A 48 3.34 21.75 -3.16
CA TYR A 48 2.84 20.41 -3.46
C TYR A 48 3.89 19.32 -3.16
N HIS A 49 5.16 19.56 -3.50
CA HIS A 49 6.28 18.68 -3.16
C HIS A 49 6.38 18.46 -1.63
N ARG A 50 6.30 19.53 -0.83
CA ARG A 50 6.28 19.44 0.64
C ARG A 50 5.04 18.68 1.14
N PHE A 51 3.88 18.92 0.55
CA PHE A 51 2.65 18.18 0.85
C PHE A 51 2.83 16.67 0.64
N LEU A 52 3.46 16.26 -0.48
CA LEU A 52 3.76 14.86 -0.74
C LEU A 52 4.61 14.25 0.36
N TYR A 53 5.71 14.90 0.77
CA TYR A 53 6.59 14.39 1.83
C TYR A 53 5.93 14.28 3.21
N LEU A 54 5.03 15.21 3.54
CA LEU A 54 4.35 15.20 4.83
C LEU A 54 3.24 14.15 4.85
N PHE A 55 2.36 14.14 3.85
CA PHE A 55 1.07 13.44 3.92
C PHE A 55 0.98 12.19 3.05
N VAL A 56 1.92 11.94 2.14
CA VAL A 56 1.77 10.84 1.16
C VAL A 56 2.97 9.90 1.16
N GLU A 57 4.16 10.45 1.00
CA GLU A 57 5.44 9.76 1.06
C GLU A 57 5.57 9.02 2.41
N GLY A 58 5.90 7.73 2.36
CA GLY A 58 6.01 6.90 3.56
C GLY A 58 4.69 6.64 4.32
N ARG A 59 3.52 7.05 3.80
CA ARG A 59 2.21 6.87 4.47
C ARG A 59 1.31 5.83 3.82
N PHE A 60 1.40 5.65 2.51
CA PHE A 60 0.52 4.71 1.79
C PHE A 60 1.17 3.34 1.60
N MET A 61 2.51 3.29 1.48
CA MET A 61 3.26 2.04 1.44
C MET A 61 3.03 1.18 2.70
N PRO A 62 3.07 1.70 3.94
CA PRO A 62 2.83 0.87 5.11
C PRO A 62 1.43 0.25 5.16
N ILE A 63 0.41 0.94 4.63
CA ILE A 63 -0.95 0.39 4.49
C ILE A 63 -0.92 -0.83 3.57
N PHE A 64 -0.31 -0.69 2.39
CA PHE A 64 -0.23 -1.77 1.42
C PHE A 64 0.60 -2.96 1.94
N THR A 65 1.74 -2.68 2.58
CA THR A 65 2.60 -3.66 3.23
C THR A 65 1.84 -4.45 4.31
N PHE A 66 1.17 -3.75 5.22
CA PHE A 66 0.35 -4.37 6.26
C PHE A 66 -0.77 -5.25 5.67
N LEU A 67 -1.44 -4.79 4.60
CA LEU A 67 -2.48 -5.57 3.91
C LEU A 67 -1.92 -6.81 3.21
N PHE A 68 -0.66 -6.80 2.77
CA PHE A 68 0.01 -7.97 2.23
C PHE A 68 0.18 -9.05 3.31
N GLY A 69 0.60 -8.67 4.53
CA GLY A 69 0.68 -9.59 5.67
C GLY A 69 -0.67 -10.23 6.04
N ILE A 70 -1.75 -9.44 6.03
CA ILE A 70 -3.13 -9.96 6.20
C ILE A 70 -3.48 -10.93 5.07
N GLY A 71 -3.16 -10.54 3.83
CA GLY A 71 -3.39 -11.35 2.64
C GLY A 71 -2.70 -12.71 2.71
N PHE A 72 -1.46 -12.75 3.20
CA PHE A 72 -0.70 -13.97 3.46
C PHE A 72 -1.43 -14.87 4.47
N TYR A 73 -1.82 -14.34 5.64
CA TYR A 73 -2.52 -15.13 6.65
C TYR A 73 -3.81 -15.76 6.12
N ILE A 74 -4.65 -14.94 5.46
CA ILE A 74 -5.92 -15.39 4.87
C ILE A 74 -5.66 -16.46 3.79
N PHE A 75 -4.62 -16.26 2.96
CA PHE A 75 -4.28 -17.20 1.90
C PHE A 75 -3.85 -18.57 2.46
N ILE A 76 -2.87 -18.61 3.37
CA ILE A 76 -2.41 -19.87 3.97
C ILE A 76 -3.55 -20.58 4.69
N THR A 77 -4.35 -19.84 5.45
CA THR A 77 -5.48 -20.43 6.20
C THR A 77 -6.50 -21.07 5.25
N ARG A 78 -6.86 -20.39 4.15
CA ARG A 78 -7.80 -20.92 3.15
C ARG A 78 -7.23 -22.10 2.35
N ALA A 79 -5.96 -22.07 2.00
CA ALA A 79 -5.31 -23.17 1.29
C ALA A 79 -5.21 -24.42 2.17
N LYS A 80 -4.84 -24.27 3.45
CA LYS A 80 -4.84 -25.40 4.41
C LYS A 80 -6.23 -25.98 4.63
N ALA A 81 -7.27 -25.15 4.69
CA ALA A 81 -8.65 -25.62 4.82
C ALA A 81 -9.12 -26.47 3.62
N LYS A 82 -8.47 -26.32 2.46
CA LYS A 82 -8.71 -27.12 1.25
C LYS A 82 -7.78 -28.33 1.12
N ASN A 83 -6.98 -28.61 2.15
CA ASN A 83 -5.95 -29.65 2.16
C ASN A 83 -4.88 -29.49 1.05
N ASP A 84 -4.68 -28.26 0.56
CA ASP A 84 -3.63 -27.94 -0.40
C ASP A 84 -2.28 -27.75 0.31
N ASN A 85 -1.16 -27.94 -0.41
CA ASN A 85 0.16 -27.53 0.06
C ASN A 85 0.30 -26.00 0.06
N ALA A 86 -0.26 -25.37 1.09
CA ALA A 86 -0.38 -23.92 1.23
C ALA A 86 0.94 -23.17 1.11
N TYR A 87 2.02 -23.73 1.65
CA TYR A 87 3.35 -23.13 1.63
C TYR A 87 3.93 -23.10 0.21
N LEU A 88 3.85 -24.22 -0.52
CA LEU A 88 4.28 -24.29 -1.91
C LEU A 88 3.49 -23.32 -2.79
N LEU A 89 2.16 -23.27 -2.62
CA LEU A 89 1.31 -22.34 -3.36
C LEU A 89 1.65 -20.88 -3.06
N PHE A 90 1.99 -20.55 -1.81
CA PHE A 90 2.40 -19.19 -1.47
C PHE A 90 3.76 -18.83 -2.06
N ILE A 91 4.74 -19.75 -2.04
CA ILE A 91 6.04 -19.54 -2.70
C ILE A 91 5.84 -19.29 -4.20
N ARG A 92 4.98 -20.06 -4.88
CA ARG A 92 4.64 -19.82 -6.29
C ARG A 92 4.07 -18.43 -6.52
N ARG A 93 3.20 -17.94 -5.63
CA ARG A 93 2.68 -16.56 -5.71
C ARG A 93 3.80 -15.53 -5.65
N LEU A 94 4.77 -15.71 -4.75
CA LEU A 94 5.92 -14.81 -4.64
C LEU A 94 6.82 -14.86 -5.87
N VAL A 95 7.08 -16.05 -6.42
CA VAL A 95 7.87 -16.21 -7.65
C VAL A 95 7.19 -15.50 -8.83
N VAL A 96 5.88 -15.66 -8.99
CA VAL A 96 5.15 -14.97 -10.08
C VAL A 96 5.14 -13.47 -9.84
N LEU A 97 4.99 -13.02 -8.58
CA LEU A 97 5.08 -11.60 -8.22
C LEU A 97 6.46 -11.03 -8.56
N PHE A 98 7.53 -11.73 -8.19
CA PHE A 98 8.90 -11.38 -8.54
C PHE A 98 9.09 -11.29 -10.06
N ALA A 99 8.64 -12.30 -10.81
CA ALA A 99 8.77 -12.33 -12.27
C ALA A 99 8.02 -11.17 -12.95
N MET A 100 6.79 -10.85 -12.53
CA MET A 100 6.05 -9.69 -13.05
C MET A 100 6.77 -8.38 -12.76
N SER A 101 7.39 -8.27 -11.58
CA SER A 101 8.10 -7.06 -11.15
C SER A 101 9.43 -6.90 -11.87
N TRP A 102 10.15 -7.99 -12.10
CA TRP A 102 11.38 -8.02 -12.89
C TRP A 102 11.15 -7.56 -14.34
N ILE A 103 9.98 -7.91 -14.91
CA ILE A 103 9.60 -7.41 -16.24
C ILE A 103 9.37 -5.90 -16.21
N LEU A 104 8.76 -5.37 -15.15
CA LEU A 104 8.50 -3.93 -14.99
C LEU A 104 9.81 -3.14 -14.69
N GLU A 105 10.74 -3.74 -13.94
CA GLU A 105 12.07 -3.18 -13.63
C GLU A 105 12.92 -2.95 -14.88
N ARG A 106 12.74 -3.73 -15.96
CA ARG A 106 13.40 -3.45 -17.25
C ARG A 106 13.06 -2.08 -17.84
N PHE A 107 12.02 -1.45 -17.33
CA PHE A 107 11.62 -0.11 -17.71
C PHE A 107 11.95 0.90 -16.60
N ASP A 108 12.84 0.60 -15.65
CA ASP A 108 13.17 1.39 -14.45
C ASP A 108 12.03 1.56 -13.43
N HIS A 109 11.05 0.65 -13.45
CA HIS A 109 9.84 0.77 -12.64
C HIS A 109 9.51 -0.55 -11.94
N GLY A 110 10.03 -0.92 -10.76
CA GLY A 110 9.71 -2.26 -10.21
C GLY A 110 10.01 -2.54 -8.75
N GLU A 111 10.63 -1.60 -8.04
CA GLU A 111 11.34 -1.89 -6.79
C GLU A 111 10.42 -2.41 -5.67
N ALA A 112 9.21 -1.88 -5.55
CA ALA A 112 8.34 -2.18 -4.41
C ALA A 112 7.86 -3.65 -4.38
N LEU A 113 7.44 -4.21 -5.53
CA LEU A 113 6.93 -5.58 -5.55
C LEU A 113 8.05 -6.61 -5.46
N ILE A 114 9.25 -6.28 -5.94
CA ILE A 114 10.45 -7.13 -5.75
C ILE A 114 10.73 -7.29 -4.26
N ALA A 115 10.77 -6.18 -3.52
CA ALA A 115 10.95 -6.20 -2.07
C ALA A 115 9.88 -7.08 -1.39
N TYR A 116 8.63 -7.00 -1.84
CA TYR A 116 7.53 -7.78 -1.25
C TYR A 116 7.64 -9.27 -1.58
N ALA A 117 8.10 -9.62 -2.78
CA ALA A 117 8.32 -11.01 -3.17
C ALA A 117 9.45 -11.64 -2.33
N ILE A 118 10.54 -10.91 -2.10
CA ILE A 118 11.69 -11.36 -1.30
C ILE A 118 11.31 -11.43 0.18
N PHE A 119 10.84 -10.32 0.76
CA PHE A 119 10.49 -10.25 2.18
C PHE A 119 9.27 -11.12 2.53
N GLY A 120 8.40 -11.40 1.57
CA GLY A 120 7.25 -12.28 1.74
C GLY A 120 7.62 -13.71 2.13
N ILE A 121 8.79 -14.20 1.72
CA ILE A 121 9.28 -15.55 2.10
C ILE A 121 9.46 -15.64 3.61
N PHE A 122 9.95 -14.56 4.23
CA PHE A 122 10.18 -14.50 5.68
C PHE A 122 8.91 -14.62 6.50
N LEU A 123 7.71 -14.38 5.95
CA LEU A 123 6.44 -14.56 6.67
C LEU A 123 6.11 -16.03 6.96
N ILE A 124 6.64 -16.96 6.17
CA ILE A 124 6.33 -18.39 6.23
C ILE A 124 6.55 -19.00 7.64
N PRO A 125 7.72 -18.85 8.30
CA PRO A 125 7.94 -19.37 9.64
C PRO A 125 6.99 -18.76 10.68
N PHE A 126 6.70 -17.46 10.57
CA PHE A 126 5.85 -16.74 11.53
C PHE A 126 4.37 -17.11 11.48
N TYR A 127 3.91 -17.79 10.41
CA TYR A 127 2.53 -18.28 10.36
C TYR A 127 2.17 -19.19 11.54
N ARG A 128 3.11 -20.03 12.00
CA ARG A 128 2.90 -20.97 13.11
C ARG A 128 3.20 -20.37 14.48
N VAL A 129 3.85 -19.21 14.52
CA VAL A 129 4.21 -18.53 15.76
C VAL A 129 2.95 -17.96 16.41
N ASN A 130 2.94 -17.95 17.75
CA ASN A 130 1.84 -17.42 18.54
C ASN A 130 1.59 -15.94 18.19
N LYS A 131 0.32 -15.56 18.00
CA LYS A 131 -0.13 -14.20 17.69
C LYS A 131 0.43 -13.13 18.64
N HIS A 132 0.61 -13.45 19.91
CA HIS A 132 1.17 -12.50 20.89
C HIS A 132 2.67 -12.27 20.65
N ILE A 133 3.42 -13.31 20.30
CA ILE A 133 4.84 -13.22 19.97
C ILE A 133 5.02 -12.44 18.67
N ASN A 134 4.24 -12.77 17.62
CA ASN A 134 4.27 -12.02 16.37
C ASN A 134 3.95 -10.54 16.57
N LEU A 135 3.00 -10.20 17.47
CA LEU A 135 2.71 -8.81 17.81
C LEU A 135 3.92 -8.10 18.42
N ILE A 136 4.55 -8.72 19.41
CA ILE A 136 5.73 -8.15 20.09
C ILE A 136 6.87 -7.97 19.09
N LEU A 137 7.16 -8.99 18.28
CA LEU A 137 8.22 -8.92 17.26
C LEU A 137 7.93 -7.85 16.20
N ALA A 138 6.67 -7.70 15.77
CA ALA A 138 6.27 -6.66 14.83
C ALA A 138 6.46 -5.25 15.44
N LEU A 139 6.06 -5.04 16.70
CA LEU A 139 6.20 -3.74 17.36
C LEU A 139 7.68 -3.40 17.65
N LEU A 140 8.46 -4.34 18.17
CA LEU A 140 9.90 -4.15 18.40
C LEU A 140 10.66 -3.94 17.10
N GLY A 141 10.33 -4.70 16.05
CA GLY A 141 10.92 -4.52 14.72
C GLY A 141 10.56 -3.17 14.11
N LEU A 142 9.33 -2.69 14.27
CA LEU A 142 8.94 -1.34 13.85
C LEU A 142 9.74 -0.27 14.60
N MET A 143 9.89 -0.39 15.92
CA MET A 143 10.69 0.55 16.72
C MET A 143 12.17 0.55 16.29
N CYS A 144 12.75 -0.63 16.09
CA CYS A 144 14.13 -0.80 15.66
C CYS A 144 14.39 -0.21 14.28
N THR A 145 13.55 -0.55 13.28
CA THR A 145 13.70 -0.03 11.91
C THR A 145 13.44 1.48 11.81
N SER A 146 12.51 2.00 12.61
CA SER A 146 12.28 3.43 12.76
C SER A 146 13.49 4.16 13.35
N TYR A 147 14.19 3.55 14.31
CA TYR A 147 15.42 4.10 14.89
C TYR A 147 16.58 4.12 13.88
N LEU A 148 16.71 3.05 13.07
CA LEU A 148 17.71 2.94 12.01
C LEU A 148 17.45 3.92 10.85
N GLY A 149 16.18 4.31 10.64
CA GLY A 149 15.80 5.25 9.59
C GLY A 149 15.81 4.65 8.19
N ASP A 150 15.58 3.34 8.07
CA ASP A 150 15.49 2.64 6.79
C ASP A 150 14.05 2.18 6.51
N LYS A 151 13.47 2.71 5.42
CA LYS A 151 12.10 2.39 4.98
C LYS A 151 11.97 0.95 4.50
N ALA A 152 12.97 0.41 3.81
CA ALA A 152 12.89 -0.94 3.24
C ALA A 152 12.85 -1.99 4.35
N LEU A 153 13.65 -1.80 5.42
CA LEU A 153 13.64 -2.72 6.57
C LEU A 153 12.30 -2.74 7.30
N SER A 154 11.52 -1.66 7.25
CA SER A 154 10.18 -1.60 7.86
C SER A 154 9.15 -2.57 7.22
N ILE A 155 9.45 -3.12 6.04
CA ILE A 155 8.57 -4.06 5.33
C ILE A 155 8.30 -5.32 6.18
N ILE A 156 9.34 -5.92 6.76
CA ILE A 156 9.24 -7.14 7.55
C ILE A 156 8.32 -6.95 8.77
N PRO A 157 8.56 -5.97 9.67
CA PRO A 157 7.71 -5.81 10.84
C PRO A 157 6.28 -5.36 10.49
N LEU A 158 6.06 -4.62 9.40
CA LEU A 158 4.71 -4.31 8.90
C LEU A 158 3.99 -5.54 8.34
N PHE A 159 4.70 -6.41 7.62
CA PHE A 159 4.19 -7.71 7.19
C PHE A 159 3.79 -8.58 8.39
N LEU A 160 4.63 -8.63 9.44
CA LEU A 160 4.32 -9.35 10.67
C LEU A 160 3.13 -8.74 11.41
N LEU A 161 3.02 -7.41 11.46
CA LEU A 161 1.88 -6.72 12.04
C LEU A 161 0.59 -7.07 11.29
N GLY A 162 0.65 -7.13 9.96
CA GLY A 162 -0.45 -7.56 9.09
C GLY A 162 -0.86 -9.02 9.31
N LEU A 163 0.12 -9.93 9.35
CA LEU A 163 -0.09 -11.35 9.68
C LEU A 163 -0.80 -11.48 11.04
N THR A 164 -0.32 -10.74 12.04
CA THR A 164 -0.88 -10.72 13.39
C THR A 164 -2.32 -10.19 13.40
N ALA A 165 -2.61 -9.11 12.67
CA ALA A 165 -3.96 -8.60 12.50
C ALA A 165 -4.90 -9.64 11.86
N GLY A 166 -4.39 -10.46 10.93
CA GLY A 166 -5.06 -11.63 10.41
C GLY A 166 -5.33 -12.69 11.48
N GLN A 167 -4.34 -13.03 12.30
CA GLN A 167 -4.47 -14.00 13.40
C GLN A 167 -5.52 -13.56 14.46
N TYR A 168 -5.63 -12.27 14.74
CA TYR A 168 -6.67 -11.70 15.61
C TYR A 168 -8.01 -11.49 14.90
N ARG A 169 -8.07 -11.67 13.57
CA ARG A 169 -9.26 -11.44 12.75
C ARG A 169 -9.86 -10.05 12.96
N ILE A 170 -9.01 -9.03 13.06
CA ILE A 170 -9.40 -7.65 13.39
C ILE A 170 -10.48 -7.15 12.40
N PHE A 171 -10.34 -7.47 11.11
CA PHE A 171 -11.29 -7.01 10.10
C PHE A 171 -12.59 -7.84 10.01
N GLU A 172 -12.73 -8.89 10.83
CA GLU A 172 -13.99 -9.64 11.00
C GLU A 172 -14.78 -9.00 12.16
N ASN A 173 -16.04 -8.61 11.92
CA ASN A 173 -16.95 -8.02 12.94
C ASN A 173 -16.66 -6.57 13.39
N ILE A 174 -16.15 -5.71 12.51
CA ILE A 174 -15.95 -4.26 12.81
C ILE A 174 -17.24 -3.61 13.34
N SER A 175 -18.40 -3.99 12.78
CA SER A 175 -19.70 -3.45 13.17
C SER A 175 -20.10 -3.74 14.62
N LYS A 176 -19.59 -4.81 15.23
CA LYS A 176 -19.89 -5.18 16.63
C LYS A 176 -19.06 -4.39 17.65
N ASN A 177 -17.85 -3.98 17.28
CA ASN A 177 -16.87 -3.37 18.20
C ASN A 177 -16.50 -1.92 17.82
N LYS A 178 -17.45 -1.14 17.30
CA LYS A 178 -17.21 0.22 16.78
C LYS A 178 -16.47 1.14 17.76
N TRP A 179 -16.75 1.01 19.05
CA TRP A 179 -16.07 1.80 20.09
C TRP A 179 -14.55 1.59 20.10
N LYS A 180 -14.08 0.34 20.00
CA LYS A 180 -12.64 0.03 20.00
C LYS A 180 -11.94 0.65 18.80
N TYR A 181 -12.56 0.57 17.61
CA TYR A 181 -12.03 1.21 16.39
C TYR A 181 -12.04 2.73 16.51
N LYS A 182 -13.09 3.32 17.10
CA LYS A 182 -13.19 4.76 17.31
C LYS A 182 -12.08 5.26 18.24
N VAL A 183 -11.92 4.64 19.41
CA VAL A 183 -10.88 5.01 20.39
C VAL A 183 -9.49 4.84 19.79
N PHE A 184 -9.21 3.69 19.15
CA PHE A 184 -7.95 3.46 18.46
C PHE A 184 -7.66 4.56 17.43
N THR A 185 -8.63 4.87 16.56
CA THR A 185 -8.49 5.89 15.51
C THR A 185 -8.22 7.27 16.09
N ILE A 186 -8.91 7.67 17.17
CA ILE A 186 -8.68 8.96 17.83
C ILE A 186 -7.26 9.03 18.38
N ILE A 187 -6.79 7.98 19.06
CA ILE A 187 -5.43 7.93 19.61
C ILE A 187 -4.39 8.10 18.49
N VAL A 188 -4.46 7.26 17.44
CA VAL A 188 -3.49 7.35 16.34
C VAL A 188 -3.62 8.64 15.55
N PHE A 189 -4.81 9.24 15.46
CA PHE A 189 -5.01 10.53 14.80
C PHE A 189 -4.35 11.68 15.56
N VAL A 190 -4.52 11.74 16.88
CA VAL A 190 -3.84 12.74 17.73
C VAL A 190 -2.32 12.57 17.63
N LEU A 191 -1.82 11.34 17.74
CA LEU A 191 -0.39 11.04 17.57
C LEU A 191 0.12 11.42 16.17
N SER A 192 -0.70 11.24 15.13
CA SER A 192 -0.37 11.65 13.76
C SER A 192 -0.24 13.16 13.63
N ILE A 193 -1.14 13.94 14.25
CA ILE A 193 -1.07 15.41 14.24
C ILE A 193 0.22 15.88 14.94
N ILE A 194 0.52 15.33 16.11
CA ILE A 194 1.74 15.66 16.86
C ILE A 194 2.97 15.31 16.04
N GLY A 195 3.02 14.09 15.47
CA GLY A 195 4.14 13.64 14.65
C GLY A 195 4.35 14.48 13.40
N LEU A 196 3.27 14.84 12.69
CA LEU A 196 3.34 15.68 11.49
C LEU A 196 3.76 17.11 11.83
N TRP A 197 3.32 17.64 12.97
CA TRP A 197 3.77 18.94 13.45
C TRP A 197 5.28 18.92 13.76
N ILE A 198 5.78 17.89 14.45
CA ILE A 198 7.22 17.72 14.71
C ILE A 198 8.02 17.57 13.41
N GLN A 199 7.51 16.83 12.44
CA GLN A 199 8.17 16.71 11.14
C GLN A 199 8.19 18.06 10.41
N TYR A 200 7.09 18.81 10.44
CA TYR A 200 6.97 20.10 9.80
C TYR A 200 7.93 21.14 10.39
N THR A 201 8.15 21.17 11.71
CA THR A 201 9.10 22.10 12.34
C THR A 201 10.56 21.85 11.93
N HIS A 202 10.87 20.64 11.47
CA HIS A 202 12.19 20.26 10.94
C HIS A 202 12.22 20.28 9.41
N ALA A 203 11.19 20.81 8.74
CA ALA A 203 11.20 20.92 7.28
C ALA A 203 12.26 21.95 6.85
N PRO A 204 13.15 21.61 5.89
CA PRO A 204 14.18 22.53 5.41
C PRO A 204 13.55 23.79 4.79
N SER A 205 14.23 24.91 4.99
CA SER A 205 13.83 26.24 4.51
C SER A 205 13.87 26.32 2.98
N THR A 206 14.88 25.70 2.34
CA THR A 206 14.99 25.51 0.89
C THR A 206 14.70 24.06 0.53
N ILE A 207 13.63 23.83 -0.22
CA ILE A 207 13.19 22.48 -0.63
C ILE A 207 14.18 21.82 -1.62
N VAL A 208 15.05 22.62 -2.24
CA VAL A 208 16.12 22.20 -3.16
C VAL A 208 17.17 21.28 -2.48
N ASP A 209 17.23 21.26 -1.14
CA ASP A 209 18.16 20.43 -0.37
C ASP A 209 17.59 19.07 0.06
N MET A 210 16.41 18.70 -0.43
CA MET A 210 15.90 17.32 -0.39
C MET A 210 16.21 16.63 -1.74
N PRO A 211 16.96 15.53 -1.83
CA PRO A 211 18.09 15.04 -1.05
C PRO A 211 19.42 15.27 -1.81
N THR A 212 19.64 16.45 -2.41
CA THR A 212 20.84 16.69 -3.23
C THR A 212 22.07 17.21 -2.50
N LYS A 213 21.99 17.77 -1.28
CA LYS A 213 23.20 18.12 -0.51
C LYS A 213 22.97 18.11 1.00
N GLY A 214 23.42 17.05 1.67
CA GLY A 214 24.16 17.09 2.95
C GLY A 214 23.61 17.82 4.20
N ALA A 215 22.52 18.57 4.15
CA ALA A 215 22.01 19.34 5.27
C ALA A 215 21.45 18.40 6.36
N ILE A 216 21.89 18.59 7.60
CA ILE A 216 21.49 17.80 8.78
C ILE A 216 19.96 17.83 8.97
N ASP A 217 19.33 18.93 8.61
CA ASP A 217 17.87 19.14 8.71
C ASP A 217 17.09 18.25 7.75
N SER A 218 17.56 18.07 6.50
CA SER A 218 16.92 17.18 5.52
C SER A 218 16.93 15.71 5.97
N LYS A 219 18.03 15.24 6.58
CA LYS A 219 18.11 13.87 7.11
C LYS A 219 17.18 13.66 8.31
N THR A 220 17.10 14.65 9.19
CA THR A 220 16.25 14.60 10.38
C THR A 220 14.77 14.61 9.99
N PHE A 221 14.38 15.48 9.05
CA PHE A 221 13.04 15.52 8.48
C PHE A 221 12.59 14.15 7.92
N ILE A 222 13.44 13.53 7.10
CA ILE A 222 13.16 12.21 6.51
C ILE A 222 13.07 11.15 7.61
N LYS A 223 13.99 11.14 8.58
CA LYS A 223 13.99 10.17 9.68
C LYS A 223 12.72 10.27 10.52
N ILE A 224 12.28 11.49 10.87
CA ILE A 224 11.00 11.70 11.57
C ILE A 224 9.85 11.16 10.71
N GLY A 225 9.85 11.45 9.41
CA GLY A 225 8.88 10.93 8.45
C GLY A 225 8.77 9.39 8.48
N ILE A 226 9.90 8.68 8.55
CA ILE A 226 9.95 7.22 8.67
C ILE A 226 9.32 6.74 9.98
N ILE A 227 9.70 7.36 11.10
CA ILE A 227 9.20 7.01 12.44
C ILE A 227 7.66 7.18 12.51
N ILE A 228 7.14 8.31 12.04
CA ILE A 228 5.71 8.61 12.14
C ILE A 228 4.88 8.00 10.99
N GLY A 229 5.54 7.46 9.95
CA GLY A 229 4.93 6.78 8.78
C GLY A 229 3.83 5.79 9.14
N PRO A 230 4.14 4.73 9.89
CA PRO A 230 3.15 3.73 10.30
C PRO A 230 2.01 4.31 11.15
N ILE A 231 2.25 5.35 11.95
CA ILE A 231 1.24 5.98 12.81
C ILE A 231 0.22 6.75 11.96
N VAL A 232 0.71 7.57 11.02
CA VAL A 232 -0.14 8.30 10.06
C VAL A 232 -0.89 7.32 9.15
N SER A 233 -0.22 6.25 8.71
CA SER A 233 -0.86 5.17 7.93
C SER A 233 -2.04 4.57 8.71
N ALA A 234 -1.84 4.27 9.99
CA ALA A 234 -2.88 3.70 10.85
C ALA A 234 -4.04 4.69 11.07
N SER A 235 -3.78 5.99 11.15
CA SER A 235 -4.85 6.99 11.25
C SER A 235 -5.67 7.10 9.98
N TYR A 236 -5.05 7.07 8.79
CA TYR A 236 -5.77 7.02 7.52
C TYR A 236 -6.67 5.78 7.41
N VAL A 237 -6.13 4.61 7.76
CA VAL A 237 -6.88 3.36 7.80
C VAL A 237 -8.04 3.44 8.79
N GLY A 238 -7.80 3.92 10.01
CA GLY A 238 -8.83 4.06 11.05
C GLY A 238 -9.97 4.98 10.62
N ILE A 239 -9.64 6.16 10.09
CA ILE A 239 -10.63 7.12 9.57
C ILE A 239 -11.46 6.48 8.46
N LEU A 240 -10.81 5.83 7.48
CA LEU A 240 -11.51 5.19 6.38
C LEU A 240 -12.44 4.06 6.89
N ILE A 241 -12.01 3.26 7.87
CA ILE A 241 -12.85 2.22 8.48
C ILE A 241 -14.10 2.81 9.16
N LEU A 242 -13.95 3.93 9.87
CA LEU A 242 -15.06 4.62 10.53
C LEU A 242 -16.01 5.26 9.51
N LEU A 243 -15.49 5.90 8.46
CA LEU A 243 -16.29 6.47 7.39
C LEU A 243 -17.08 5.38 6.64
N LEU A 244 -16.47 4.21 6.41
CA LEU A 244 -17.14 3.07 5.78
C LEU A 244 -18.23 2.43 6.66
N GLN A 245 -18.45 2.88 7.91
CA GLN A 245 -19.62 2.47 8.69
C GLN A 245 -20.92 3.11 8.20
N TYR A 246 -20.83 4.18 7.40
CA TYR A 246 -21.99 4.85 6.82
C TYR A 246 -22.30 4.28 5.43
N SER A 247 -23.54 3.87 5.20
CA SER A 247 -23.98 3.24 3.94
C SER A 247 -23.83 4.16 2.73
N TRP A 248 -24.05 5.47 2.89
CA TRP A 248 -23.85 6.45 1.83
C TRP A 248 -22.37 6.58 1.42
N VAL A 249 -21.44 6.48 2.38
CA VAL A 249 -19.99 6.47 2.10
C VAL A 249 -19.60 5.22 1.34
N GLN A 250 -20.14 4.05 1.69
CA GLN A 250 -19.89 2.81 0.95
C GLN A 250 -20.36 2.92 -0.50
N LYS A 251 -21.51 3.57 -0.75
CA LYS A 251 -22.01 3.84 -2.10
C LYS A 251 -21.06 4.78 -2.85
N LEU A 252 -20.66 5.90 -2.23
CA LEU A 252 -19.74 6.88 -2.81
C LEU A 252 -18.37 6.26 -3.14
N LEU A 253 -17.83 5.43 -2.25
CA LEU A 253 -16.53 4.79 -2.40
C LEU A 253 -16.61 3.42 -3.12
N CYS A 254 -17.76 3.02 -3.65
CA CYS A 254 -17.90 1.78 -4.40
C CYS A 254 -16.90 1.66 -5.58
N PRO A 255 -16.62 2.73 -6.36
CA PRO A 255 -15.56 2.70 -7.38
C PRO A 255 -14.18 2.35 -6.78
N LEU A 256 -13.86 2.89 -5.60
CA LEU A 256 -12.61 2.63 -4.88
C LEU A 256 -12.49 1.17 -4.44
N LYS A 257 -13.60 0.54 -4.00
CA LYS A 257 -13.65 -0.89 -3.68
C LYS A 257 -13.30 -1.74 -4.91
N ASN A 258 -13.92 -1.44 -6.05
CA ASN A 258 -13.69 -2.15 -7.30
C ASN A 258 -12.24 -1.99 -7.78
N TYR A 259 -11.72 -0.77 -7.67
CA TYR A 259 -10.33 -0.45 -7.94
C TYR A 259 -9.35 -1.25 -7.06
N GLY A 260 -9.59 -1.31 -5.75
CA GLY A 260 -8.75 -2.12 -4.85
C GLY A 260 -8.95 -3.64 -4.96
N ARG A 261 -10.08 -4.10 -5.49
CA ARG A 261 -10.31 -5.50 -5.85
C ARG A 261 -9.38 -5.97 -6.97
N MET A 262 -8.92 -5.02 -7.80
CA MET A 262 -8.01 -5.18 -8.93
C MET A 262 -6.65 -4.54 -8.63
N ALA A 263 -6.19 -4.64 -7.38
CA ALA A 263 -5.00 -3.93 -6.92
C ALA A 263 -3.72 -4.21 -7.72
N LEU A 264 -3.47 -5.47 -8.09
CA LEU A 264 -2.29 -5.84 -8.86
C LEU A 264 -2.42 -5.33 -10.31
N THR A 265 -3.60 -5.48 -10.91
CA THR A 265 -3.85 -4.94 -12.25
C THR A 265 -3.66 -3.43 -12.29
N ASN A 266 -4.23 -2.71 -11.32
CA ASN A 266 -4.17 -1.26 -11.29
C ASN A 266 -2.76 -0.76 -10.97
N TYR A 267 -2.04 -1.41 -10.06
CA TYR A 267 -0.64 -1.07 -9.80
C TYR A 267 0.25 -1.24 -11.04
N LEU A 268 0.15 -2.37 -11.74
CA LEU A 268 0.96 -2.61 -12.95
C LEU A 268 0.56 -1.67 -14.10
N SER A 269 -0.73 -1.44 -14.28
CA SER A 269 -1.21 -0.52 -15.32
C SER A 269 -0.96 0.95 -14.99
N GLN A 270 -0.77 1.34 -13.73
CA GLN A 270 -0.34 2.69 -13.37
C GLN A 270 1.00 3.01 -14.01
N ALA A 271 2.01 2.16 -13.79
CA ALA A 271 3.34 2.33 -14.38
C ALA A 271 3.27 2.29 -15.92
N ALA A 272 2.50 1.35 -16.48
CA ALA A 272 2.33 1.26 -17.94
C ALA A 272 1.67 2.50 -18.53
N LEU A 273 0.63 3.04 -17.90
CA LEU A 273 -0.06 4.26 -18.37
C LEU A 273 0.88 5.46 -18.30
N VAL A 274 1.62 5.64 -17.21
CA VAL A 274 2.60 6.74 -17.10
C VAL A 274 3.65 6.63 -18.18
N MET A 275 4.18 5.45 -18.47
CA MET A 275 5.13 5.22 -19.55
C MET A 275 4.55 5.53 -20.93
N ILE A 276 3.28 5.17 -21.17
CA ILE A 276 2.58 5.52 -22.42
C ILE A 276 2.45 7.05 -22.53
N PHE A 277 1.99 7.73 -21.48
CA PHE A 277 1.88 9.19 -21.49
C PHE A 277 3.25 9.86 -21.67
N ASP A 278 4.27 9.37 -20.99
CA ASP A 278 5.64 9.88 -21.12
C ASP A 278 6.17 9.73 -22.55
N TYR A 279 5.97 8.56 -23.17
CA TYR A 279 6.39 8.32 -24.55
C TYR A 279 5.77 9.30 -25.56
N TYR A 280 4.47 9.59 -25.44
CA TYR A 280 3.77 10.46 -26.38
C TYR A 280 3.99 11.96 -26.10
N PHE A 281 4.09 12.36 -24.83
CA PHE A 281 4.15 13.76 -24.43
C PHE A 281 5.54 14.22 -23.99
N GLN A 282 6.53 13.31 -23.95
CA GLN A 282 7.91 13.57 -23.51
C GLN A 282 7.94 14.27 -22.14
N LEU A 283 7.27 13.66 -21.16
CA LEU A 283 7.01 14.29 -19.86
C LEU A 283 8.25 14.32 -18.97
N THR A 284 9.09 13.29 -19.05
CA THR A 284 10.34 13.18 -18.29
C THR A 284 11.24 14.38 -18.59
N GLY A 285 11.62 15.12 -17.54
CA GLY A 285 12.40 16.36 -17.63
C GLY A 285 11.62 17.62 -18.02
N ASN A 286 10.36 17.51 -18.45
CA ASN A 286 9.55 18.65 -18.92
C ASN A 286 8.30 18.92 -18.08
N ILE A 287 7.92 18.01 -17.18
CA ILE A 287 6.71 18.12 -16.37
C ILE A 287 7.00 18.71 -14.99
N THR A 288 6.12 19.57 -14.47
CA THR A 288 6.22 20.08 -13.10
C THR A 288 5.47 19.22 -12.08
N TYR A 289 5.77 19.41 -10.79
CA TYR A 289 5.11 18.70 -9.69
C TYR A 289 3.58 18.85 -9.73
N SER A 290 3.03 20.04 -9.94
CA SER A 290 1.58 20.26 -10.02
C SER A 290 0.96 19.58 -11.25
N GLN A 291 1.69 19.51 -12.36
CA GLN A 291 1.24 18.79 -13.56
C GLN A 291 1.21 17.27 -13.32
N THR A 292 2.11 16.72 -12.51
CA THR A 292 2.04 15.30 -12.13
C THR A 292 0.76 14.96 -11.37
N LEU A 293 0.22 15.88 -10.56
CA LEU A 293 -1.08 15.70 -9.90
C LEU A 293 -2.21 15.53 -10.93
N VAL A 294 -2.22 16.36 -11.97
CA VAL A 294 -3.21 16.28 -13.05
C VAL A 294 -3.10 14.95 -13.79
N LEU A 295 -1.88 14.51 -14.10
CA LEU A 295 -1.63 13.20 -14.70
C LEU A 295 -2.16 12.06 -13.80
N CYS A 296 -1.87 12.11 -12.49
CA CYS A 296 -2.36 11.12 -11.54
C CYS A 296 -3.90 11.08 -11.49
N ILE A 297 -4.55 12.24 -11.46
CA ILE A 297 -6.02 12.34 -11.47
C ILE A 297 -6.59 11.71 -12.75
N GLY A 298 -5.99 11.99 -13.92
CA GLY A 298 -6.38 11.38 -15.19
C GLY A 298 -6.28 9.85 -15.15
N ILE A 299 -5.16 9.32 -14.65
CA ILE A 299 -4.95 7.88 -14.48
C ILE A 299 -5.98 7.27 -13.52
N TYR A 300 -6.28 7.91 -12.39
CA TYR A 300 -7.31 7.42 -11.46
C TYR A 300 -8.67 7.32 -12.13
N VAL A 301 -9.09 8.34 -12.88
CA VAL A 301 -10.38 8.34 -13.57
C VAL A 301 -10.46 7.16 -14.55
N ILE A 302 -9.44 6.99 -15.38
CA ILE A 302 -9.35 5.89 -16.35
C ILE A 302 -9.45 4.54 -15.63
N GLN A 303 -8.64 4.33 -14.58
CA GLN A 303 -8.58 3.03 -13.90
C GLN A 303 -9.79 2.74 -13.02
N LEU A 304 -10.42 3.74 -12.41
CA LEU A 304 -11.66 3.57 -11.65
C LEU A 304 -12.80 3.15 -12.59
N LEU A 305 -12.95 3.83 -13.73
CA LEU A 305 -13.94 3.48 -14.74
C LEU A 305 -13.68 2.08 -15.30
N PHE A 306 -12.43 1.79 -15.69
CA PHE A 306 -12.04 0.47 -16.17
C PHE A 306 -12.35 -0.62 -15.15
N SER A 307 -11.98 -0.42 -13.87
CA SER A 307 -12.21 -1.42 -12.82
C SER A 307 -13.71 -1.67 -12.59
N MET A 308 -14.54 -0.63 -12.68
CA MET A 308 -16.00 -0.79 -12.58
C MET A 308 -16.56 -1.59 -13.76
N LEU A 309 -16.22 -1.20 -14.99
CA LEU A 309 -16.71 -1.85 -16.21
C LEU A 309 -16.23 -3.31 -16.29
N TRP A 310 -14.93 -3.54 -16.04
CA TRP A 310 -14.34 -4.88 -16.09
C TRP A 310 -15.03 -5.86 -15.14
N LEU A 311 -15.30 -5.42 -13.90
CA LEU A 311 -15.92 -6.26 -12.88
C LEU A 311 -17.41 -6.49 -13.09
N GLN A 312 -18.04 -5.86 -14.09
CA GLN A 312 -19.38 -6.26 -14.52
C GLN A 312 -19.36 -7.61 -15.25
N PHE A 313 -18.30 -7.88 -16.03
CA PHE A 313 -18.18 -9.10 -16.84
C PHE A 313 -17.29 -10.17 -16.20
N PHE A 314 -16.31 -9.77 -15.37
CA PHE A 314 -15.30 -10.67 -14.81
C PHE A 314 -15.29 -10.71 -13.27
N ARG A 315 -14.75 -11.79 -12.70
CA ARG A 315 -14.67 -12.02 -11.25
C ARG A 315 -13.39 -11.47 -10.63
N MET A 316 -12.33 -11.27 -11.40
CA MET A 316 -11.07 -10.67 -10.95
C MET A 316 -10.40 -9.92 -12.10
N GLY A 317 -9.46 -9.03 -11.75
CA GLY A 317 -8.69 -8.32 -12.76
C GLY A 317 -7.79 -9.25 -13.58
N PRO A 318 -7.34 -8.82 -14.76
CA PRO A 318 -6.50 -9.61 -15.65
C PRO A 318 -5.25 -10.17 -14.98
N PHE A 319 -4.51 -9.33 -14.25
CA PHE A 319 -3.27 -9.76 -13.60
C PHE A 319 -3.52 -10.58 -12.34
N GLU A 320 -4.60 -10.33 -11.60
CA GLU A 320 -5.00 -11.22 -10.50
C GLU A 320 -5.38 -12.61 -11.01
N TRP A 321 -6.03 -12.68 -12.17
CA TRP A 321 -6.40 -13.92 -12.83
C TRP A 321 -5.17 -14.69 -13.30
N LEU A 322 -4.26 -14.03 -14.02
CA LEU A 322 -2.99 -14.61 -14.44
C LEU A 322 -2.18 -15.10 -13.25
N TRP A 323 -2.06 -14.27 -12.21
CA TRP A 323 -1.37 -14.63 -10.97
C TRP A 323 -1.95 -15.88 -10.32
N ARG A 324 -3.29 -16.03 -10.35
CA ARG A 324 -3.98 -17.21 -9.84
C ARG A 324 -3.73 -18.45 -10.72
N ILE A 325 -3.75 -18.32 -12.04
CA ILE A 325 -3.43 -19.42 -12.95
C ILE A 325 -2.02 -19.93 -12.69
N CYS A 326 -1.02 -19.04 -12.65
CA CYS A 326 0.37 -19.41 -12.40
C CYS A 326 0.59 -20.01 -11.01
N THR A 327 -0.20 -19.61 -10.00
CA THR A 327 -0.13 -20.18 -8.65
C THR A 327 -0.59 -21.65 -8.61
N TYR A 328 -1.75 -21.92 -9.21
CA TYR A 328 -2.42 -23.23 -9.12
C TYR A 328 -2.10 -24.15 -10.29
N TRP A 329 -1.43 -23.65 -11.34
CA TRP A 329 -1.24 -24.33 -12.63
C TRP A 329 -2.54 -24.88 -13.22
N LYS A 330 -3.63 -24.13 -13.04
CA LYS A 330 -4.96 -24.49 -13.52
C LYS A 330 -5.64 -23.25 -14.04
N VAL A 331 -6.21 -23.34 -15.24
CA VAL A 331 -7.06 -22.29 -15.79
C VAL A 331 -8.33 -22.23 -14.96
N VAL A 332 -8.56 -21.09 -14.31
CA VAL A 332 -9.75 -20.85 -13.51
C VAL A 332 -10.75 -20.00 -14.29
N PRO A 333 -12.06 -20.28 -14.28
CA PRO A 333 -13.02 -19.45 -14.98
C PRO A 333 -13.07 -18.04 -14.36
N ASN A 334 -12.94 -17.01 -15.20
CA ASN A 334 -13.01 -15.61 -14.77
C ASN A 334 -14.31 -14.90 -15.17
N LYS A 335 -14.95 -15.32 -16.27
CA LYS A 335 -16.23 -14.75 -16.70
C LYS A 335 -17.30 -15.03 -15.65
N LYS A 336 -18.18 -14.05 -15.42
CA LYS A 336 -19.24 -14.18 -14.42
C LYS A 336 -20.28 -15.21 -14.84
#